data_AF-A0A4R1Z6R9-F1
#
_entry.id   AF-A0A4R1Z6R9-F1
#
_cell.length_a   1.000
_cell.length_b   1.000
_cell.length_c   1.000
_cell.angle_alpha   90.00
_cell.angle_beta   90.00
_cell.angle_gamma   90.00
#
_symmetry.space_group_name_H-M   'P 1'
#
loop_
_entity.id
_entity.type
_entity.pdbx_description
1 polymer ?
#
loop_
_entity_poly.entity_id
_entity_poly.type
_entity_poly.pdbx_seq_one_letter_code
_entity_poly.pdbx_strand_id
1 'polypeptide(L)'
;MANLWREIKQPNESKHTGGLEMMKTQFQPVPEPDTAEWREHLRAEIDEAHKEWMNATRFFNVAVGEDQIDYAIYALITAEKRYEMLIRIAKRTCKVWPEWRGALQ
;
A
#
# COMPACT_ATOMS: atom_id res chain seq x y z
N MET A 1 29.74 33.29 38.76
CA MET A 1 29.27 34.45 39.55
C MET A 1 28.64 35.43 38.57
N ALA A 2 27.37 35.25 38.21
CA ALA A 2 26.17 35.73 38.91
C ALA A 2 25.73 37.08 38.32
N ASN A 3 24.74 37.05 37.43
CA ASN A 3 23.82 38.16 37.21
C ASN A 3 22.41 37.65 37.44
N LEU A 4 21.97 37.91 38.67
CA LEU A 4 20.65 37.72 39.23
C LEU A 4 19.99 39.11 39.23
N TRP A 5 19.31 39.47 38.15
CA TRP A 5 18.29 40.54 38.14
C TRP A 5 17.27 40.14 37.06
N ARG A 6 16.17 39.50 37.48
CA ARG A 6 14.89 40.18 37.78
C ARG A 6 14.26 40.73 36.50
N GLU A 7 13.00 40.49 36.16
CA GLU A 7 11.88 39.83 36.79
C GLU A 7 10.71 40.07 35.80
N ILE A 8 9.71 39.17 35.80
CA ILE A 8 8.31 39.49 35.46
C ILE A 8 8.04 39.80 33.98
N LYS A 9 7.64 38.76 33.23
CA LYS A 9 6.23 38.65 32.79
C LYS A 9 5.95 37.23 32.30
N GLN A 10 5.40 36.38 33.17
CA GLN A 10 4.58 35.27 32.68
C GLN A 10 3.14 35.78 32.53
N PRO A 11 2.56 35.79 31.34
CA PRO A 11 1.12 35.72 31.20
C PRO A 11 0.72 34.24 31.03
N ASN A 12 0.20 33.67 32.11
CA ASN A 12 -0.80 32.60 32.15
C ASN A 12 -0.82 31.63 30.94
N GLU A 13 -0.07 30.54 31.03
CA GLU A 13 -0.37 29.34 30.25
C GLU A 13 -1.65 28.71 30.81
N SER A 14 -2.78 29.03 30.20
CA SER A 14 -3.99 28.25 30.39
C SER A 14 -3.74 26.83 29.89
N LYS A 15 -3.75 25.88 30.82
CA LYS A 15 -3.68 24.45 30.53
C LYS A 15 -4.95 24.02 29.77
N HIS A 16 -4.94 24.18 28.45
CA HIS A 16 -5.78 23.40 27.55
C HIS A 16 -4.92 22.53 26.63
N THR A 17 -3.96 21.84 27.23
CA THR A 17 -3.33 20.65 26.65
C THR A 17 -4.30 19.47 26.73
N GLY A 18 -5.38 19.52 25.94
CA GLY A 18 -6.38 18.45 25.89
C GLY A 18 -6.83 18.06 24.48
N GLY A 19 -6.51 18.85 23.45
CA GLY A 19 -7.07 18.64 22.11
C GLY A 19 -6.09 18.21 21.01
N LEU A 20 -4.77 18.35 21.20
CA LEU A 20 -3.79 18.20 20.12
C LEU A 20 -2.93 16.92 20.20
N GLU A 21 -2.99 16.16 21.29
CA GLU A 21 -2.25 14.88 21.43
C GLU A 21 -2.99 13.67 20.83
N MET A 22 -4.28 13.80 20.48
CA MET A 22 -5.14 12.65 20.13
C MET A 22 -5.14 12.28 18.64
N MET A 23 -4.27 12.89 17.83
CA MET A 23 -4.27 12.68 16.37
C MET A 23 -2.86 12.36 15.84
N LYS A 24 -2.08 11.59 16.59
CA LYS A 24 -1.05 10.73 16.00
C LYS A 24 -1.78 9.55 15.36
N THR A 25 -2.51 9.81 14.26
CA THR A 25 -2.85 8.76 13.30
C THR A 25 -1.55 8.00 13.07
N GLN A 26 -1.56 6.71 13.40
CA GLN A 26 -0.43 5.80 13.24
C GLN A 26 -0.07 5.74 11.75
N PHE A 27 0.64 6.76 11.28
CA PHE A 27 1.32 6.73 10.00
C PHE A 27 2.50 5.79 10.24
N GLN A 28 2.25 4.50 10.07
CA GLN A 28 3.36 3.57 9.98
C GLN A 28 4.24 4.06 8.82
N PRO A 29 5.54 4.26 9.05
CA PRO A 29 6.42 4.69 7.97
C PRO A 29 6.27 3.69 6.83
N VAL A 30 5.98 4.19 5.62
CA VAL A 30 5.95 3.36 4.42
C VAL A 30 7.28 2.60 4.41
N PRO A 31 7.26 1.26 4.36
CA PRO A 31 8.50 0.48 4.37
C PRO A 31 9.40 1.02 3.26
N GLU A 32 10.70 1.20 3.55
CA GLU A 32 11.63 1.61 2.52
C GLU A 32 11.54 0.63 1.34
N PRO A 33 11.36 1.13 0.10
CA PRO A 33 11.24 0.27 -1.06
C PRO A 33 12.51 -0.57 -1.21
N ASP A 34 12.36 -1.80 -1.71
CA ASP A 34 13.45 -2.76 -1.91
C ASP A 34 14.11 -3.30 -0.62
N THR A 35 13.40 -3.28 0.52
CA THR A 35 13.73 -4.19 1.64
C THR A 35 13.28 -5.63 1.34
N ALA A 36 13.80 -6.63 2.05
CA ALA A 36 13.43 -8.03 1.82
C ALA A 36 11.93 -8.29 2.07
N GLU A 37 11.40 -7.73 3.16
CA GLU A 37 9.98 -7.80 3.51
C GLU A 37 9.11 -7.11 2.45
N TRP A 38 9.52 -5.93 1.98
CA TRP A 38 8.82 -5.22 0.92
C TRP A 38 8.77 -6.01 -0.39
N ARG A 39 9.89 -6.63 -0.79
CA ARG A 39 9.94 -7.50 -1.98
C ARG A 39 9.07 -8.75 -1.83
N GLU A 40 9.00 -9.33 -0.64
CA GLU A 40 8.13 -10.47 -0.36
C GLU A 40 6.66 -10.09 -0.49
N HIS A 41 6.27 -8.97 0.14
CA HIS A 41 4.92 -8.45 0.06
C HIS A 41 4.52 -8.12 -1.39
N LEU A 42 5.39 -7.42 -2.14
CA LEU A 42 5.13 -7.11 -3.55
C LEU A 42 4.99 -8.38 -4.39
N ARG A 43 5.76 -9.43 -4.10
CA ARG A 43 5.64 -10.71 -4.81
C ARG A 43 4.30 -11.37 -4.53
N ALA A 44 3.87 -11.39 -3.27
CA ALA A 44 2.56 -11.92 -2.88
C ALA A 44 1.43 -11.15 -3.57
N GLU A 45 1.52 -9.83 -3.64
CA GLU A 45 0.54 -8.99 -4.34
C GLU A 45 0.50 -9.26 -5.86
N ILE A 46 1.66 -9.45 -6.48
CA ILE A 46 1.75 -9.80 -7.91
C ILE A 46 1.11 -11.18 -8.17
N ASP A 47 1.41 -12.16 -7.34
CA ASP A 47 0.85 -13.52 -7.43
C ASP A 47 -0.67 -13.51 -7.24
N GLU A 48 -1.16 -12.75 -6.26
CA GLU A 48 -2.59 -12.63 -6.02
C GLU A 48 -3.32 -11.93 -7.17
N ALA A 49 -2.78 -10.81 -7.68
CA ALA A 49 -3.36 -10.12 -8.84
C ALA A 49 -3.37 -11.02 -10.10
N HIS A 50 -2.37 -11.89 -10.26
CA HIS A 50 -2.36 -12.87 -11.35
C HIS A 50 -3.45 -13.93 -11.18
N LYS A 51 -3.63 -14.48 -9.96
CA LYS A 51 -4.72 -15.43 -9.68
C LYS A 51 -6.10 -14.80 -9.89
N GLU A 52 -6.29 -13.56 -9.45
CA GLU A 52 -7.52 -12.80 -9.70
C GLU A 52 -7.79 -12.67 -11.20
N TRP A 53 -6.75 -12.37 -11.99
CA TRP A 53 -6.89 -12.27 -13.45
C TRP A 53 -7.26 -13.62 -14.09
N MET A 54 -6.61 -14.71 -13.67
CA MET A 54 -6.95 -16.07 -14.12
C MET A 54 -8.38 -16.47 -13.73
N ASN A 55 -8.82 -16.13 -12.52
CA ASN A 55 -10.16 -16.41 -12.03
C ASN A 55 -11.21 -15.60 -12.78
N ALA A 56 -10.98 -14.30 -13.01
CA ALA A 56 -11.85 -13.45 -13.82
C ALA A 56 -11.95 -13.97 -15.26
N THR A 57 -10.84 -14.45 -15.83
CA THR A 57 -10.83 -15.08 -17.16
C THR A 57 -11.69 -16.34 -17.20
N ARG A 58 -11.55 -17.22 -16.19
CA ARG A 58 -12.39 -18.43 -16.06
C ARG A 58 -13.87 -18.08 -15.91
N PHE A 59 -14.19 -17.09 -15.09
CA PHE A 59 -15.56 -16.63 -14.89
C PHE A 59 -16.16 -16.04 -16.17
N PHE A 60 -15.41 -15.18 -16.87
CA PHE A 60 -15.81 -14.62 -18.16
C PHE A 60 -16.19 -15.72 -19.18
N ASN A 61 -15.42 -16.81 -19.24
CA ASN A 61 -15.67 -17.91 -20.17
C ASN A 61 -16.96 -18.70 -19.89
N VAL A 62 -17.52 -18.60 -18.68
CA VAL A 62 -18.74 -19.31 -18.29
C VAL A 62 -19.91 -18.37 -17.98
N ALA A 63 -19.72 -17.06 -18.05
CA ALA A 63 -20.75 -16.07 -17.82
C ALA A 63 -21.78 -16.08 -18.95
N VAL A 64 -23.07 -16.10 -18.60
CA VAL A 64 -24.18 -16.16 -19.58
C VAL A 64 -25.14 -15.00 -19.43
N GLY A 65 -25.41 -14.56 -18.20
CA GLY A 65 -26.28 -13.41 -17.94
C GLY A 65 -25.58 -12.09 -18.23
N GLU A 66 -26.33 -11.09 -18.71
CA GLU A 66 -25.81 -9.74 -19.02
C GLU A 66 -25.03 -9.14 -17.84
N ASP A 67 -25.64 -9.13 -16.64
CA ASP A 67 -24.96 -8.66 -15.41
C ASP A 67 -23.69 -9.46 -15.07
N GLN A 68 -23.68 -10.77 -15.37
CA GLN A 68 -22.52 -11.62 -15.12
C GLN A 68 -21.40 -11.32 -16.11
N ILE A 69 -21.74 -11.06 -17.38
CA ILE A 69 -20.79 -10.70 -18.42
C ILE A 69 -20.19 -9.33 -18.11
N ASP A 70 -21.00 -8.34 -17.75
CA ASP A 70 -20.53 -7.01 -17.36
C ASP A 70 -19.59 -7.08 -16.15
N TYR A 71 -19.98 -7.84 -15.12
CA TYR A 71 -19.13 -8.04 -13.96
C TYR A 71 -17.82 -8.77 -14.32
N ALA A 72 -17.88 -9.79 -15.18
CA ALA A 72 -16.70 -10.52 -15.61
C ALA A 72 -15.71 -9.64 -16.38
N ILE A 73 -16.22 -8.78 -17.27
CA ILE A 73 -15.39 -7.81 -18.02
C ILE A 73 -14.76 -6.81 -17.06
N TYR A 74 -15.53 -6.26 -16.12
CA TYR A 74 -15.02 -5.35 -15.11
C TYR A 74 -13.90 -5.99 -14.26
N ALA A 75 -14.12 -7.21 -13.78
CA ALA A 75 -13.15 -7.95 -12.97
C ALA A 75 -11.88 -8.25 -13.76
N LEU A 76 -12.01 -8.66 -15.03
CA LEU A 76 -10.88 -8.96 -15.92
C LEU A 76 -9.98 -7.74 -16.11
N ILE A 77 -10.57 -6.59 -16.49
CA ILE A 77 -9.84 -5.34 -16.73
C ILE A 77 -9.17 -4.87 -15.43
N THR A 78 -9.89 -4.93 -14.30
CA THR A 78 -9.37 -4.47 -13.01
C THR A 78 -8.17 -5.30 -12.56
N ALA A 79 -8.28 -6.63 -12.63
CA ALA A 79 -7.20 -7.53 -12.26
C ALA A 79 -5.97 -7.37 -13.18
N GLU A 80 -6.18 -7.26 -14.50
CA GLU A 80 -5.10 -7.02 -15.46
C GLU A 80 -4.36 -5.71 -15.17
N LYS A 81 -5.10 -4.61 -14.94
CA LYS A 81 -4.49 -3.30 -14.65
C LYS A 81 -3.72 -3.31 -13.32
N ARG A 82 -4.23 -3.99 -12.30
CA ARG A 82 -3.53 -4.17 -11.02
C ARG A 82 -2.24 -4.97 -11.22
N TYR A 83 -2.32 -6.12 -11.91
CA TYR A 83 -1.16 -6.96 -12.19
C TYR A 83 -0.08 -6.18 -12.97
N GLU A 84 -0.47 -5.49 -14.04
CA GLU A 84 0.46 -4.69 -14.84
C GLU A 84 1.12 -3.58 -14.00
N MET A 85 0.34 -2.87 -13.19
CA MET A 85 0.84 -1.83 -12.29
C MET A 85 1.90 -2.39 -11.32
N LEU A 86 1.62 -3.52 -10.67
CA LEU A 86 2.52 -4.13 -9.70
C LEU A 86 3.84 -4.60 -10.35
N ILE A 87 3.76 -5.18 -11.56
CA ILE A 87 4.95 -5.51 -12.36
C ILE A 87 5.77 -4.25 -12.69
N ARG A 88 5.12 -3.14 -13.07
CA ARG A 88 5.81 -1.87 -13.32
C ARG A 88 6.47 -1.32 -12.05
N ILE A 89 5.82 -1.43 -10.89
CA ILE A 89 6.38 -1.02 -9.59
C ILE A 89 7.64 -1.84 -9.31
N ALA A 90 7.54 -3.16 -9.37
CA ALA A 90 8.68 -4.05 -9.13
C ALA A 90 9.87 -3.67 -10.03
N LYS A 91 9.62 -3.33 -11.31
CA LYS A 91 10.70 -3.09 -12.30
C LYS A 91 11.46 -1.80 -12.01
N ARG A 92 10.79 -0.83 -11.39
CA ARG A 92 11.33 0.49 -11.06
C ARG A 92 12.05 0.54 -9.72
N THR A 93 11.74 -0.40 -8.82
CA THR A 93 12.11 -0.30 -7.40
C THR A 93 13.03 -1.40 -6.94
N CYS A 94 12.84 -2.64 -7.41
CA CYS A 94 13.69 -3.76 -7.03
C CYS A 94 15.06 -3.64 -7.74
N LYS A 95 16.15 -3.50 -6.97
CA LYS A 95 17.52 -3.58 -7.54
C LYS A 95 17.88 -4.99 -7.97
N VAL A 96 17.38 -5.97 -7.22
CA VAL A 96 17.43 -7.39 -7.56
C VAL A 96 16.00 -7.81 -7.85
N TRP A 97 15.66 -7.91 -9.14
CA TRP A 97 14.43 -8.56 -9.53
C TRP A 97 14.48 -9.99 -8.98
N PRO A 98 13.46 -10.47 -8.26
CA PRO A 98 13.54 -11.77 -7.61
C PRO A 98 13.85 -12.81 -8.69
N GLU A 99 14.94 -13.56 -8.53
CA GLU A 99 15.19 -14.77 -9.31
C GLU A 99 13.92 -15.61 -9.20
N TRP A 100 13.15 -15.74 -10.28
CA TRP A 100 11.82 -16.33 -10.25
C TRP A 100 11.95 -17.79 -9.82
N ARG A 101 11.76 -18.07 -8.53
CA ARG A 101 11.55 -19.44 -8.04
C ARG A 101 10.10 -19.85 -8.34
N GLY A 102 9.85 -20.13 -9.62
CA GLY A 102 8.82 -21.09 -10.05
C GLY A 102 7.34 -20.68 -10.03
N ALA A 103 6.96 -19.40 -9.99
CA ALA A 103 5.55 -18.99 -9.85
C ALA A 103 4.76 -18.84 -11.19
N LEU A 104 5.14 -19.54 -12.26
CA LEU A 104 4.34 -19.66 -13.49
C LEU A 104 4.18 -21.15 -13.87
N GLN A 105 3.68 -21.96 -12.93
CA GLN A 105 3.18 -23.31 -13.24
C GLN A 105 1.68 -23.31 -13.45
#